data_AF-A0A7S2DXD5-F1
#
_entry.id   AF-A0A7S2DXD5-F1
#
_cell.length_a   1.000
_cell.length_b   1.000
_cell.length_c   1.000
_cell.angle_alpha   90.00
_cell.angle_beta   90.00
_cell.angle_gamma   90.00
#
_symmetry.space_group_name_H-M   'P 1'
#
loop_
_entity.id
_entity.type
_entity.pdbx_description
1 polymer ?
#
loop_
_entity_poly.entity_id
_entity_poly.type
_entity_poly.pdbx_seq_one_letter_code
_entity_poly.pdbx_strand_id
1 'polypeptide(L)'
;VTVANVGASPVPSGAKATAIIVDLASGMALGTMNAVFGAIGVGATASLVLALDMLQVRTWSPRQPALFRVDVTISPSATLLTLSTVDGNQATGVSAGLHAGPHASLHATALADTQSTVFGVRSFTFNSSNGFVLNGQPTELRGGCVHHDNGPLGSKAIARAEERRV
;
A
#
# COMPACT_ATOMS: atom_id res chain seq x y z
N VAL A 1 0.15 8.49 -3.28
CA VAL A 1 0.72 8.07 -1.97
C VAL A 1 0.73 9.27 -1.07
N THR A 2 0.13 9.17 0.10
CA THR A 2 0.10 10.24 1.10
C THR A 2 0.70 9.69 2.38
N VAL A 3 1.65 10.42 2.95
CA VAL A 3 2.43 10.00 4.13
C VAL A 3 2.34 11.10 5.17
N ALA A 4 1.91 10.75 6.37
CA ALA A 4 1.91 11.64 7.51
C ALA A 4 3.12 11.33 8.41
N ASN A 5 3.88 12.35 8.77
CA ASN A 5 4.91 12.20 9.80
C ASN A 5 4.27 12.34 11.18
N VAL A 6 3.92 11.21 11.79
CA VAL A 6 3.41 11.12 13.16
C VAL A 6 4.50 10.91 14.21
N GLY A 7 5.77 10.90 13.80
CA GLY A 7 6.91 10.69 14.68
C GLY A 7 7.31 11.95 15.46
N ALA A 8 8.25 11.78 16.39
CA ALA A 8 8.78 12.86 17.22
C ALA A 8 9.89 13.69 16.55
N SER A 9 10.27 13.38 15.30
CA SER A 9 11.37 14.06 14.58
C SER A 9 11.04 14.25 13.10
N PRO A 10 11.58 15.30 12.44
CA PRO A 10 11.40 15.48 11.01
C PRO A 10 11.97 14.31 10.20
N VAL A 11 11.28 13.92 9.13
CA VAL A 11 11.84 12.97 8.15
C VAL A 11 12.74 13.76 7.19
N PRO A 12 14.03 13.39 7.05
CA PRO A 12 14.91 14.05 6.09
C PRO A 12 14.48 13.75 4.65
N SER A 13 14.92 14.59 3.71
CA SER A 13 14.72 14.32 2.29
C SER A 13 15.39 13.00 1.87
N GLY A 14 14.86 12.38 0.82
CA GLY A 14 15.40 11.14 0.26
C GLY A 14 14.66 9.87 0.68
N ALA A 15 13.65 9.97 1.56
CA ALA A 15 12.74 8.85 1.79
C ALA A 15 12.08 8.44 0.46
N LYS A 16 12.13 7.15 0.14
CA LYS A 16 11.74 6.62 -1.16
C LYS A 16 10.41 5.90 -1.05
N ALA A 17 9.46 6.25 -1.91
CA ALA A 17 8.27 5.45 -2.18
C ALA A 17 8.51 4.60 -3.43
N THR A 18 8.29 3.30 -3.31
CA THR A 18 8.31 2.34 -4.41
C THR A 18 6.94 1.70 -4.53
N ALA A 19 6.30 1.81 -5.69
CA ALA A 19 5.07 1.09 -6.00
C ALA A 19 5.35 -0.01 -7.02
N ILE A 20 4.84 -1.21 -6.77
CA ILE A 20 4.90 -2.35 -7.68
C ILE A 20 3.46 -2.76 -7.98
N ILE A 21 3.10 -2.91 -9.26
CA ILE A 21 1.82 -3.53 -9.63
C ILE A 21 2.06 -4.99 -9.98
N VAL A 22 1.24 -5.88 -9.44
CA VAL A 22 1.28 -7.33 -9.65
C VAL A 22 -0.04 -7.81 -10.24
N ASP A 23 0.01 -8.63 -11.29
CA ASP A 23 -1.14 -9.40 -11.77
C ASP A 23 -1.36 -10.59 -10.83
N LEU A 24 -2.53 -10.66 -10.18
CA LEU A 24 -2.79 -11.72 -9.19
C LEU A 24 -3.00 -13.10 -9.83
N ALA A 25 -3.33 -13.17 -11.12
CA ALA A 25 -3.50 -14.45 -11.79
C ALA A 25 -2.15 -15.12 -12.11
N SER A 26 -1.15 -14.32 -12.49
CA SER A 26 0.19 -14.83 -12.89
C SER A 26 1.25 -14.65 -11.80
N GLY A 27 1.00 -13.79 -10.80
CA GLY A 27 1.99 -13.38 -9.80
C GLY A 27 3.09 -12.46 -10.35
N MET A 28 3.04 -12.08 -11.63
CA MET A 28 4.09 -11.26 -12.25
C MET A 28 3.94 -9.78 -11.92
N ALA A 29 5.07 -9.13 -11.62
CA ALA A 29 5.13 -7.68 -11.55
C ALA A 29 4.98 -7.09 -12.97
N LEU A 30 3.99 -6.22 -13.14
CA LEU A 30 3.69 -5.53 -14.40
C LEU A 30 4.43 -4.21 -14.55
N GLY A 31 4.92 -3.66 -13.44
CA GLY A 31 5.66 -2.40 -13.44
C GLY A 31 6.13 -2.01 -12.06
N THR A 32 7.12 -1.13 -12.01
CA THR A 32 7.63 -0.54 -10.77
C THR A 32 7.82 0.95 -10.99
N MET A 33 7.36 1.75 -10.02
CA MET A 33 7.55 3.19 -9.99
C MET A 33 8.21 3.59 -8.70
N ASN A 34 9.08 4.58 -8.79
CA ASN A 34 9.78 5.12 -7.64
C ASN A 34 9.59 6.63 -7.63
N ALA A 35 9.41 7.20 -6.46
CA ALA A 35 9.75 8.60 -6.27
C ALA A 35 10.21 8.88 -4.84
N VAL A 36 10.67 10.10 -4.65
CA VAL A 36 11.37 10.52 -3.44
C VAL A 36 10.61 11.68 -2.82
N PHE A 37 10.44 11.62 -1.51
CA PHE A 37 9.88 12.74 -0.75
C PHE A 37 10.97 13.77 -0.45
N GLY A 38 10.55 15.05 -0.44
CA GLY A 38 11.30 16.10 0.25
C GLY A 38 11.31 15.88 1.77
N ALA A 39 11.93 16.80 2.51
CA ALA A 39 11.85 16.76 3.96
C ALA A 39 10.39 16.91 4.43
N ILE A 40 10.00 16.14 5.45
CA ILE A 40 8.64 16.14 6.01
C ILE A 40 8.73 16.54 7.49
N GLY A 41 8.22 17.72 7.82
CA GLY A 41 8.18 18.21 9.20
C GLY A 41 7.32 17.32 10.12
N VAL A 42 7.52 17.44 11.43
CA VAL A 42 6.69 16.74 12.44
C VAL A 42 5.24 17.19 12.32
N GLY A 43 4.30 16.25 12.29
CA GLY A 43 2.86 16.51 12.12
C GLY A 43 2.46 16.91 10.70
N ALA A 44 3.41 17.03 9.77
CA ALA A 44 3.13 17.37 8.39
C ALA A 44 2.75 16.12 7.57
N THR A 45 2.08 16.37 6.44
CA THR A 45 1.75 15.35 5.43
C THR A 45 2.42 15.70 4.11
N ALA A 46 2.96 14.70 3.43
CA ALA A 46 3.47 14.82 2.07
C ALA A 46 2.69 13.90 1.13
N SER A 47 2.49 14.35 -0.11
CA SER A 47 1.80 13.58 -1.14
C SER A 47 2.64 13.49 -2.40
N LEU A 48 2.56 12.34 -3.06
CA LEU A 48 3.21 12.03 -4.32
C LEU A 48 2.23 11.29 -5.22
N VAL A 49 2.24 11.62 -6.51
CA VAL A 49 1.54 10.87 -7.55
C VAL A 49 2.54 9.91 -8.20
N LEU A 50 2.19 8.62 -8.23
CA LEU A 50 2.91 7.59 -8.96
C LEU A 50 2.04 7.24 -10.17
N ALA A 51 2.44 7.70 -11.36
CA ALA A 51 1.77 7.34 -12.61
C ALA A 51 2.24 5.95 -13.04
N LEU A 52 1.31 5.02 -13.21
CA LEU A 52 1.60 3.62 -13.56
C LEU A 52 0.92 3.33 -14.90
N ASP A 53 1.72 3.24 -15.96
CA ASP A 53 1.21 2.85 -17.27
C ASP A 53 1.11 1.34 -17.34
N MET A 54 -0.11 0.84 -17.53
CA MET A 54 -0.38 -0.57 -17.66
C MET A 54 -0.69 -0.91 -19.12
N LEU A 55 0.27 -1.55 -19.79
CA LEU A 55 0.08 -2.05 -21.15
C LEU A 55 -0.75 -3.34 -21.12
N GLN A 56 -1.74 -3.46 -22.01
CA GLN A 56 -2.55 -4.68 -22.18
C GLN A 56 -3.32 -5.12 -20.91
N VAL A 57 -3.92 -4.17 -20.18
CA VAL A 57 -4.74 -4.48 -18.99
C VAL A 57 -5.94 -5.35 -19.35
N ARG A 58 -6.01 -6.53 -18.75
CA ARG A 58 -7.24 -7.33 -18.76
C ARG A 58 -8.29 -6.63 -17.90
N THR A 59 -9.48 -6.46 -18.44
CA THR A 59 -10.59 -5.85 -17.70
C THR A 59 -11.24 -6.84 -16.75
N TRP A 60 -11.65 -6.35 -15.60
CA TRP A 60 -12.41 -7.12 -14.63
C TRP A 60 -13.84 -7.34 -15.14
N SER A 61 -14.36 -8.56 -14.98
CA SER A 61 -15.77 -8.89 -15.16
C SER A 61 -16.26 -9.85 -14.06
N PRO A 62 -17.58 -9.95 -13.80
CA PRO A 62 -18.11 -10.86 -12.78
C PRO A 62 -17.81 -12.33 -13.03
N ARG A 63 -17.69 -12.78 -14.28
CA ARG A 63 -17.40 -14.18 -14.64
C ARG A 63 -15.90 -14.48 -14.75
N GLN A 64 -15.10 -13.46 -15.05
CA GLN A 64 -13.65 -13.56 -15.22
C GLN A 64 -13.01 -12.34 -14.56
N PRO A 65 -12.83 -12.36 -13.23
CA PRO A 65 -12.28 -11.23 -12.51
C PRO A 65 -10.77 -11.12 -12.72
N ALA A 66 -10.34 -10.21 -13.60
CA ALA A 66 -8.95 -9.79 -13.65
C ALA A 66 -8.66 -8.86 -12.44
N LEU A 67 -7.81 -9.33 -11.53
CA LEU A 67 -7.42 -8.60 -10.33
C LEU A 67 -5.92 -8.31 -10.33
N PHE A 68 -5.58 -7.13 -9.83
CA PHE A 68 -4.23 -6.64 -9.67
C PHE A 68 -4.02 -6.22 -8.23
N ARG A 69 -2.78 -6.21 -7.76
CA ARG A 69 -2.39 -5.64 -6.47
C ARG A 69 -1.35 -4.57 -6.69
N VAL A 70 -1.51 -3.41 -6.05
CA VAL A 70 -0.44 -2.42 -5.94
C VAL A 70 0.15 -2.51 -4.54
N ASP A 71 1.45 -2.75 -4.47
CA ASP A 71 2.24 -2.76 -3.24
C ASP A 71 3.06 -1.47 -3.19
N VAL A 72 2.77 -0.60 -2.23
CA VAL A 72 3.49 0.66 -2.00
C VAL A 72 4.35 0.52 -0.77
N THR A 73 5.66 0.58 -0.94
CA THR A 73 6.64 0.54 0.15
C THR A 73 7.31 1.89 0.30
N ILE A 74 7.36 2.40 1.52
CA ILE A 74 8.12 3.60 1.89
C ILE A 74 9.36 3.14 2.65
N SER A 75 10.53 3.55 2.19
CA SER A 75 11.81 3.24 2.82
C SER A 75 12.55 4.53 3.20
N PRO A 76 13.28 4.55 4.34
CA PRO A 76 14.05 5.72 4.75
C PRO A 76 15.20 6.03 3.78
N SER A 77 15.62 7.31 3.76
CA SER A 77 16.72 7.83 2.93
C SER A 77 18.09 7.22 3.27
N ALA A 78 18.28 6.84 4.54
CA ALA A 78 19.49 6.20 5.04
C ALA A 78 19.14 5.21 6.15
N THR A 79 19.89 4.11 6.23
CA THR A 79 19.89 3.23 7.40
C THR A 79 20.55 3.98 8.56
N LEU A 80 19.75 4.45 9.52
CA LEU A 80 20.30 4.94 10.78
C LEU A 80 20.92 3.75 11.52
N LEU A 81 22.24 3.76 11.64
CA LEU A 81 22.99 2.85 12.49
C LEU A 81 23.17 3.53 13.84
N THR A 82 22.42 3.10 14.86
CA THR A 82 22.64 3.59 16.22
C THR A 82 23.68 2.70 16.89
N LEU A 83 24.82 3.30 17.29
CA LEU A 83 25.82 2.62 18.11
C LEU A 83 25.47 2.89 19.58
N SER A 84 25.09 1.85 20.32
CA SER A 84 24.99 1.92 21.78
C SER A 84 26.25 1.30 22.38
N THR A 85 26.89 2.02 23.30
CA THR A 85 27.95 1.47 24.17
C THR A 85 27.32 1.07 25.49
N VAL A 86 27.78 -0.04 26.08
CA VAL A 86 27.22 -0.62 27.33
C VAL A 86 27.41 0.32 28.54
N ASP A 87 28.24 1.37 28.40
CA ASP A 87 28.60 2.29 29.47
C ASP A 87 27.76 3.58 29.45
N GLY A 88 26.43 3.47 29.49
CA GLY A 88 25.49 4.51 29.96
C GLY A 88 25.50 5.91 29.30
N ASN A 89 26.36 6.19 28.33
CA ASN A 89 26.56 7.51 27.76
C ASN A 89 25.95 7.57 26.34
N GLN A 90 24.77 8.19 26.23
CA GLN A 90 24.05 8.34 24.97
C GLN A 90 24.76 9.36 24.08
N ALA A 91 25.65 8.92 23.19
CA ALA A 91 26.24 9.78 22.17
C ALA A 91 25.33 9.85 20.94
N THR A 92 24.52 10.90 20.84
CA THR A 92 23.78 11.22 19.61
C THR A 92 24.68 12.01 18.66
N GLY A 93 25.33 11.33 17.72
CA GLY A 93 26.16 11.99 16.70
C GLY A 93 26.29 11.14 15.43
N VAL A 94 26.07 11.76 14.27
CA VAL A 94 26.27 11.13 12.96
C VAL A 94 27.72 11.33 12.56
N SER A 95 28.57 10.30 12.65
CA SER A 95 29.88 10.33 11.99
C SER A 95 30.17 9.00 11.31
N ALA A 96 30.28 9.04 9.98
CA ALA A 96 30.87 7.97 9.21
C ALA A 96 32.34 7.80 9.66
N GLY A 97 32.63 6.68 10.33
CA GLY A 97 33.95 6.34 10.86
C GLY A 97 34.00 6.25 12.38
N LEU A 98 33.44 5.19 12.96
CA LEU A 98 33.74 4.77 14.34
C LEU A 98 34.45 3.42 14.30
N HIS A 99 35.63 3.34 14.92
CA HIS A 99 36.21 2.07 15.32
C HIS A 99 35.40 1.53 16.51
N ALA A 100 34.61 0.48 16.27
CA ALA A 100 33.87 -0.21 17.32
C ALA A 100 34.85 -0.95 18.25
N GLY A 101 34.88 -0.61 19.53
CA GLY A 101 35.45 -1.46 20.58
C GLY A 101 34.66 -2.78 20.72
N PRO A 102 35.19 -3.78 21.43
CA PRO A 102 34.66 -5.17 21.44
C PRO A 102 33.24 -5.35 22.02
N HIS A 103 32.58 -4.27 22.50
CA HIS A 103 31.28 -4.31 23.18
C HIS A 103 30.27 -3.28 22.65
N ALA A 104 30.34 -2.91 21.37
CA ALA A 104 29.35 -2.00 20.78
C ALA A 104 28.36 -2.77 19.89
N SER A 105 27.05 -2.66 20.16
CA SER A 105 26.00 -3.22 19.32
C SER A 105 25.42 -2.14 18.39
N LEU A 106 25.47 -2.39 17.08
CA LEU A 106 24.81 -1.58 16.07
C LEU A 106 23.37 -2.07 15.89
N HIS A 107 22.40 -1.20 16.16
CA HIS A 107 21.00 -1.45 15.83
C HIS A 107 20.65 -0.67 14.56
N ALA A 108 20.39 -1.37 13.46
CA ALA A 108 19.87 -0.78 12.24
C ALA A 108 18.34 -0.73 12.34
N THR A 109 17.76 0.47 12.45
CA THR A 109 16.30 0.66 12.40
C THR A 109 15.88 1.04 10.99
N ALA A 110 15.83 0.06 10.09
CA ALA A 110 15.22 0.23 8.78
C ALA A 110 13.72 -0.11 8.87
N LEU A 111 12.91 0.79 9.42
CA LEU A 111 11.46 0.64 9.36
C LEU A 111 10.98 1.11 7.98
N ALA A 112 10.81 0.15 7.08
CA ALA A 112 10.02 0.34 5.88
C ALA A 112 8.55 0.00 6.20
N ASP A 113 7.62 0.82 5.69
CA ASP A 113 6.18 0.55 5.77
C ASP A 113 5.67 0.15 4.39
N THR A 114 4.78 -0.83 4.34
CA THR A 114 4.22 -1.34 3.09
C THR A 114 2.71 -1.44 3.20
N GLN A 115 2.02 -0.88 2.21
CA GLN A 115 0.58 -1.00 2.05
C GLN A 115 0.24 -1.64 0.71
N SER A 116 -0.74 -2.55 0.74
CA SER A 116 -1.17 -3.32 -0.41
C SER A 116 -2.65 -3.08 -0.69
N THR A 117 -2.99 -2.76 -1.93
CA THR A 117 -4.39 -2.60 -2.36
C THR A 117 -4.68 -3.48 -3.57
N VAL A 118 -5.72 -4.31 -3.46
CA VAL A 118 -6.22 -5.12 -4.57
C VAL A 118 -7.29 -4.35 -5.33
N PHE A 119 -7.24 -4.37 -6.66
CA PHE A 119 -8.20 -3.70 -7.53
C PHE A 119 -8.43 -4.47 -8.84
N GLY A 120 -9.51 -4.12 -9.54
CA GLY A 120 -9.78 -4.58 -10.91
C GLY A 120 -10.14 -3.39 -11.79
N VAL A 121 -9.66 -3.39 -13.03
CA VAL A 121 -9.90 -2.29 -13.98
C VAL A 121 -11.14 -2.60 -14.82
N ARG A 122 -12.15 -1.73 -14.80
CA ARG A 122 -13.36 -1.88 -15.61
C ARG A 122 -13.90 -0.52 -16.01
N SER A 123 -14.55 -0.44 -17.16
CA SER A 123 -15.34 0.72 -17.55
C SER A 123 -16.82 0.39 -17.44
N PHE A 124 -17.65 1.39 -17.13
CA PHE A 124 -19.09 1.22 -17.24
C PHE A 124 -19.76 2.51 -17.68
N THR A 125 -20.92 2.37 -18.31
CA THR A 125 -21.84 3.48 -18.55
C THR A 125 -23.23 3.07 -18.09
N PHE A 126 -24.04 4.07 -17.73
CA PHE A 126 -25.44 3.86 -17.38
C PHE A 126 -26.25 4.98 -18.00
N ASN A 127 -27.20 4.65 -18.89
CA ASN A 127 -28.07 5.64 -19.51
C ASN A 127 -29.49 5.08 -19.77
N SER A 128 -30.45 5.96 -20.06
CA SER A 128 -31.85 5.59 -20.24
C SER A 128 -32.11 4.73 -21.49
N SER A 129 -31.24 4.79 -22.49
CA SER A 129 -31.41 4.04 -23.75
C SER A 129 -30.90 2.59 -23.63
N ASN A 130 -29.76 2.40 -22.98
CA ASN A 130 -29.02 1.13 -22.99
C ASN A 130 -28.92 0.46 -21.60
N GLY A 131 -29.44 1.11 -20.54
CA GLY A 131 -29.29 0.61 -19.17
C GLY A 131 -27.83 0.58 -18.73
N PHE A 132 -27.44 -0.47 -18.00
CA PHE A 132 -26.06 -0.68 -17.55
C PHE A 132 -25.23 -1.39 -18.62
N VAL A 133 -24.07 -0.82 -18.95
CA VAL A 133 -23.11 -1.37 -19.89
C VAL A 133 -21.77 -1.51 -19.19
N LEU A 134 -21.24 -2.74 -19.09
CA LEU A 134 -19.96 -3.05 -18.45
C LEU A 134 -18.94 -3.43 -19.52
N ASN A 135 -17.77 -2.77 -19.53
CA ASN A 135 -16.71 -2.99 -20.51
C ASN A 135 -17.22 -2.95 -21.97
N GLY A 136 -18.18 -2.05 -22.25
CA GLY A 136 -18.82 -1.92 -23.56
C GLY A 136 -19.92 -2.96 -23.87
N GLN A 137 -20.22 -3.88 -22.96
CA GLN A 137 -21.24 -4.92 -23.15
C GLN A 137 -22.49 -4.64 -22.29
N PRO A 138 -23.69 -4.55 -22.88
CA PRO A 138 -24.94 -4.46 -22.12
C PRO A 138 -25.02 -5.59 -21.10
N THR A 139 -25.26 -5.25 -19.84
CA THR A 139 -25.23 -6.21 -18.72
C THR A 139 -26.41 -5.95 -17.81
N GLU A 140 -27.25 -6.97 -17.60
CA GLU A 140 -28.34 -6.89 -16.63
C GLU A 140 -27.82 -7.01 -15.20
N LEU A 141 -28.20 -6.07 -14.34
CA LEU A 141 -27.91 -6.10 -12.91
C LEU A 141 -28.94 -6.98 -12.18
N ARG A 142 -28.71 -8.29 -12.17
CA ARG A 142 -29.56 -9.27 -11.48
C ARG A 142 -29.15 -9.38 -10.01
N GLY A 143 -29.57 -8.43 -9.18
CA GLY A 143 -29.25 -8.36 -7.74
C GLY A 143 -30.46 -8.43 -6.81
N GLY A 144 -30.19 -8.53 -5.52
CA GLY A 144 -31.17 -8.43 -4.43
C GLY A 144 -30.62 -7.56 -3.29
N CYS A 145 -31.48 -7.20 -2.34
CA CYS A 145 -31.06 -6.51 -1.12
C CYS A 145 -30.58 -7.54 -0.09
N VAL A 146 -29.33 -7.42 0.34
CA VAL A 146 -28.71 -8.31 1.33
C VAL A 146 -28.41 -7.50 2.58
N HIS A 147 -29.06 -7.81 3.70
CA HIS A 147 -28.84 -7.12 4.98
C HIS A 147 -27.49 -7.52 5.60
N HIS A 148 -26.92 -6.66 6.46
CA HIS A 148 -25.58 -6.88 7.02
C HIS A 148 -25.54 -7.85 8.21
N ASP A 149 -26.70 -8.38 8.63
CA ASP A 149 -26.73 -9.37 9.69
C ASP A 149 -26.40 -10.78 9.15
N ASN A 150 -25.89 -11.61 10.03
CA ASN A 150 -25.60 -13.02 9.81
C ASN A 150 -26.60 -13.90 10.60
N GLY A 151 -27.87 -13.47 10.65
CA GLY A 151 -28.93 -14.17 11.37
C GLY A 151 -28.67 -14.25 12.88
N PRO A 152 -28.60 -15.46 13.48
CA PRO A 152 -28.34 -15.62 14.92
C PRO A 152 -27.00 -15.01 15.40
N LEU A 153 -26.07 -14.74 14.49
CA LEU A 153 -24.79 -14.10 14.77
C LEU A 153 -24.87 -12.57 14.87
N GLY A 154 -26.04 -11.99 14.60
CA GLY A 154 -26.23 -10.53 14.54
C GLY A 154 -25.38 -9.89 13.46
N SER A 155 -24.96 -8.64 13.66
CA SER A 155 -24.16 -7.85 12.70
C SER A 155 -22.66 -8.20 12.68
N LYS A 156 -22.25 -9.29 13.34
CA LYS A 156 -20.83 -9.67 13.41
C LYS A 156 -20.36 -10.25 12.07
N ALA A 157 -19.40 -9.58 11.42
CA ALA A 157 -18.83 -10.01 10.15
C ALA A 157 -17.79 -11.13 10.33
N ILE A 158 -18.24 -12.38 10.20
CA ILE A 158 -17.37 -13.58 10.23
C ILE A 158 -17.18 -14.05 8.80
N ALA A 159 -15.93 -14.21 8.35
CA ALA A 159 -15.61 -14.51 6.94
C ALA A 159 -16.45 -15.65 6.34
N ARG A 160 -16.61 -16.76 7.08
CA ARG A 160 -17.42 -17.89 6.60
C ARG A 160 -18.93 -17.61 6.56
N ALA A 161 -19.44 -16.74 7.44
CA ALA A 161 -20.84 -16.33 7.42
C ALA A 161 -21.12 -15.36 6.27
N GLU A 162 -20.23 -14.39 6.02
CA GLU A 162 -20.33 -13.46 4.89
C GLU A 162 -20.36 -14.19 3.54
N GLU A 163 -19.51 -15.19 3.36
CA GLU A 163 -19.47 -16.01 2.14
C GLU A 163 -20.78 -16.77 1.89
N ARG A 164 -21.50 -17.15 2.95
CA ARG A 164 -22.76 -17.90 2.88
C ARG A 164 -24.00 -17.00 2.95
N ARG A 165 -23.83 -15.68 3.09
CA ARG A 165 -24.95 -14.76 3.19
C ARG A 165 -25.74 -14.78 1.86
N VAL A 166 -27.06 -14.77 1.97
CA VAL A 166 -28.01 -14.72 0.86
C VAL A 166 -28.85 -13.45 0.91
#